data_AF-A0A6G1HMV4-F1
#
_entry.id   AF-A0A6G1HMV4-F1
#
_cell.length_a   1.000
_cell.length_b   1.000
_cell.length_c   1.000
_cell.angle_alpha   90.00
_cell.angle_beta   90.00
_cell.angle_gamma   90.00
#
_symmetry.space_group_name_H-M   'P 1'
#
loop_
_entity.id
_entity.type
_entity.pdbx_description
1 polymer ?
#
loop_
_entity_poly.entity_id
_entity_poly.type
_entity_poly.pdbx_seq_one_letter_code
_entity_poly.pdbx_strand_id
1 'polypeptide(L)'
;MHIEHELLGRTYVNDETMLGDPISDIPRTNFYVTEDGYAWDMEELAQAITANSGVMRNPLSKQMFAANDIRAIVQHPLGKALAALQIEQSRLKQGVRDKTIDEMNKLWPVLLKDQSDNALDSRKATDEFLAYVATLPQAEQTALDGLRVPARDSHTGMAYDTTIGEAVRDAQGNRTCFHKTGDFIRQAAAHLRKQH
;
A
#
# COMPACT_ATOMS: atom_id res chain seq x y z
N MET A 1 -20.67 20.07 -4.52
CA MET A 1 -20.41 18.63 -4.19
C MET A 1 -21.48 17.73 -4.84
N HIS A 2 -21.26 17.28 -6.08
CA HIS A 2 -22.25 16.73 -7.04
C HIS A 2 -23.32 17.66 -7.62
N ILE A 3 -24.18 18.29 -6.81
CA ILE A 3 -25.22 19.21 -7.31
C ILE A 3 -24.58 20.41 -8.03
N GLU A 4 -23.54 21.02 -7.46
CA GLU A 4 -22.76 22.07 -8.14
C GLU A 4 -22.00 21.57 -9.37
N HIS A 5 -21.55 20.31 -9.40
CA HIS A 5 -20.86 19.78 -10.58
C HIS A 5 -21.84 19.52 -11.73
N GLU A 6 -23.04 19.04 -11.43
CA GLU A 6 -24.14 18.89 -12.39
C GLU A 6 -24.70 20.25 -12.86
N LEU A 7 -24.86 21.22 -11.95
CA LEU A 7 -25.38 22.56 -12.28
C LEU A 7 -24.36 23.46 -12.97
N LEU A 8 -23.06 23.32 -12.69
CA LEU A 8 -22.00 24.17 -13.24
C LEU A 8 -21.19 23.47 -14.35
N GLY A 9 -21.54 22.25 -14.73
CA GLY A 9 -20.84 21.48 -15.76
C GLY A 9 -19.37 21.19 -15.44
N ARG A 10 -19.02 21.07 -14.16
CA ARG A 10 -17.65 20.71 -13.75
C ARG A 10 -17.46 19.21 -13.87
N THR A 11 -16.45 18.80 -14.61
CA THR A 11 -16.12 17.39 -14.81
C THR A 11 -15.32 16.85 -13.63
N TYR A 12 -15.58 15.60 -13.27
CA TYR A 12 -14.68 14.84 -12.40
C TYR A 12 -13.46 14.37 -13.20
N VAL A 13 -12.45 13.83 -12.51
CA VAL A 13 -11.31 13.24 -13.20
C VAL A 13 -11.69 11.93 -13.89
N ASN A 14 -12.69 11.21 -13.36
CA ASN A 14 -13.23 10.00 -13.93
C ASN A 14 -14.69 10.18 -14.36
N ASP A 15 -15.05 9.59 -15.50
CA ASP A 15 -16.42 9.60 -16.04
C ASP A 15 -17.22 8.35 -15.64
N GLU A 16 -16.52 7.29 -15.22
CA GLU A 16 -17.07 6.01 -14.78
C GLU A 16 -16.54 5.58 -13.40
N THR A 17 -17.27 4.72 -12.71
CA THR A 17 -16.86 4.04 -11.48
C THR A 17 -15.78 3.00 -11.75
N MET A 18 -15.30 2.29 -10.73
CA MET A 18 -14.31 1.23 -10.94
C MET A 18 -14.89 0.00 -11.63
N LEU A 19 -16.22 -0.15 -11.62
CA LEU A 19 -16.94 -1.24 -12.26
C LEU A 19 -17.49 -0.85 -13.65
N GLY A 20 -17.26 0.39 -14.09
CA GLY A 20 -17.64 0.88 -15.43
C GLY A 20 -19.02 1.53 -15.49
N ASP A 21 -19.66 1.80 -14.36
CA ASP A 21 -20.94 2.51 -14.34
C ASP A 21 -20.71 4.04 -14.47
N PRO A 22 -21.58 4.80 -15.15
CA PRO A 22 -21.44 6.25 -15.22
C PRO A 22 -21.49 6.90 -13.83
N ILE A 23 -20.64 7.91 -13.58
CA ILE A 23 -20.65 8.63 -12.30
C ILE A 23 -22.00 9.29 -11.99
N SER A 24 -22.77 9.66 -13.03
CA SER A 24 -24.14 10.21 -12.88
C SER A 24 -25.11 9.25 -12.21
N ASP A 25 -24.82 7.95 -12.25
CA ASP A 25 -25.74 6.89 -11.85
C ASP A 25 -25.49 6.46 -10.40
N ILE A 26 -24.43 6.96 -9.76
CA ILE A 26 -24.11 6.68 -8.35
C ILE A 26 -25.22 7.24 -7.45
N PRO A 27 -25.83 6.41 -6.58
CA PRO A 27 -26.79 6.89 -5.59
C PRO A 27 -26.19 7.99 -4.70
N ARG A 28 -26.93 9.06 -4.42
CA ARG A 28 -26.43 10.18 -3.60
C ARG A 28 -25.96 9.78 -2.21
N THR A 29 -26.54 8.71 -1.66
CA THR A 29 -26.14 8.14 -0.37
C THR A 29 -24.80 7.42 -0.39
N ASN A 30 -24.33 7.06 -1.59
CA ASN A 30 -23.07 6.35 -1.82
C ASN A 30 -22.00 7.30 -2.37
N PHE A 31 -22.40 8.44 -2.92
CA PHE A 31 -21.51 9.32 -3.65
C PHE A 31 -20.51 10.05 -2.73
N TYR A 32 -19.24 9.97 -3.07
CA TYR A 32 -18.16 10.73 -2.44
C TYR A 32 -17.17 11.26 -3.46
N VAL A 33 -16.56 12.42 -3.19
CA VAL A 33 -15.51 13.01 -4.04
C VAL A 33 -14.29 13.28 -3.19
N THR A 34 -13.14 12.81 -3.65
CA THR A 34 -11.85 13.02 -3.00
C THR A 34 -11.22 14.35 -3.42
N GLU A 35 -10.25 14.85 -2.65
CA GLU A 35 -9.58 16.13 -2.93
C GLU A 35 -8.85 16.14 -4.28
N ASP A 36 -8.43 14.98 -4.77
CA ASP A 36 -7.83 14.80 -6.10
C ASP A 36 -8.86 14.83 -7.26
N GLY A 37 -10.14 15.09 -6.96
CA GLY A 37 -11.20 15.30 -7.94
C GLY A 37 -11.84 14.03 -8.52
N TYR A 38 -11.50 12.86 -7.98
CA TYR A 38 -12.14 11.60 -8.34
C TYR A 38 -13.48 11.44 -7.63
N ALA A 39 -14.49 10.96 -8.37
CA ALA A 39 -15.80 10.60 -7.87
C ALA A 39 -15.87 9.10 -7.60
N TRP A 40 -16.53 8.73 -6.50
CA TRP A 40 -16.57 7.37 -5.98
C TRP A 40 -17.99 6.97 -5.61
N ASP A 41 -18.34 5.73 -5.99
CA ASP A 41 -19.29 4.97 -5.20
C ASP A 41 -18.54 4.43 -3.96
N MET A 42 -19.01 4.85 -2.77
CA MET A 42 -18.41 4.46 -1.50
C MET A 42 -18.49 2.96 -1.20
N GLU A 43 -19.46 2.24 -1.76
CA GLU A 43 -19.51 0.79 -1.65
C GLU A 43 -18.36 0.15 -2.41
N GLU A 44 -18.19 0.52 -3.69
CA GLU A 44 -17.08 0.03 -4.50
C GLU A 44 -15.73 0.41 -3.89
N LEU A 45 -15.58 1.67 -3.45
CA LEU A 45 -14.34 2.15 -2.85
C LEU A 45 -14.01 1.39 -1.56
N ALA A 46 -15.00 1.14 -0.70
CA ALA A 46 -14.79 0.36 0.51
C ALA A 46 -14.40 -1.09 0.20
N GLN A 47 -15.00 -1.71 -0.81
CA GLN A 47 -14.61 -3.05 -1.26
C GLN A 47 -13.18 -3.07 -1.79
N ALA A 48 -12.78 -2.10 -2.63
CA ALA A 48 -11.44 -2.00 -3.18
C ALA A 48 -10.36 -1.80 -2.09
N ILE A 49 -10.62 -0.93 -1.10
CA ILE A 49 -9.72 -0.72 0.04
C ILE A 49 -9.62 -1.99 0.89
N THR A 50 -10.74 -2.69 1.11
CA THR A 50 -10.78 -3.94 1.87
C THR A 50 -9.99 -5.05 1.18
N ALA A 51 -10.15 -5.20 -0.13
CA ALA A 51 -9.39 -6.16 -0.95
C ALA A 51 -7.88 -5.88 -0.88
N ASN A 52 -7.49 -4.62 -0.66
CA ASN A 52 -6.10 -4.20 -0.45
C ASN A 52 -5.72 -4.08 1.04
N SER A 53 -6.33 -4.89 1.90
CA SER A 53 -6.00 -4.99 3.33
C SER A 53 -6.03 -3.66 4.10
N GLY A 54 -6.87 -2.71 3.68
CA GLY A 54 -7.03 -1.42 4.34
C GLY A 54 -6.05 -0.33 3.91
N VAL A 55 -5.26 -0.51 2.84
CA VAL A 55 -4.40 0.56 2.34
C VAL A 55 -5.25 1.69 1.76
N MET A 56 -5.16 2.88 2.35
CA MET A 56 -5.92 4.07 1.92
C MET A 56 -5.32 4.72 0.66
N ARG A 57 -5.39 3.98 -0.45
CA ARG A 57 -4.87 4.38 -1.75
C ARG A 57 -6.00 4.43 -2.75
N ASN A 58 -6.07 5.52 -3.52
CA ASN A 58 -6.95 5.68 -4.66
C ASN A 58 -6.75 4.50 -5.63
N PRO A 59 -7.78 3.65 -5.85
CA PRO A 59 -7.65 2.48 -6.71
C PRO A 59 -7.39 2.81 -8.18
N LEU A 60 -7.78 3.98 -8.66
CA LEU A 60 -7.59 4.41 -10.05
C LEU A 60 -6.22 5.09 -10.23
N SER A 61 -5.93 6.14 -9.47
CA SER A 61 -4.67 6.90 -9.59
C SER A 61 -3.47 6.23 -8.92
N LYS A 62 -3.73 5.22 -8.07
CA LYS A 62 -2.74 4.55 -7.20
C LYS A 62 -2.01 5.51 -6.25
N GLN A 63 -2.53 6.72 -6.03
CA GLN A 63 -2.00 7.68 -5.05
C GLN A 63 -2.60 7.44 -3.67
N MET A 64 -1.86 7.75 -2.60
CA MET A 64 -2.44 7.73 -1.25
C MET A 64 -3.50 8.82 -1.14
N PHE A 65 -4.62 8.51 -0.50
CA PHE A 65 -5.63 9.51 -0.19
C PHE A 65 -5.05 10.56 0.77
N ALA A 66 -5.52 11.80 0.63
CA ALA A 66 -5.19 12.87 1.57
C ALA A 66 -5.71 12.54 2.98
N ALA A 67 -5.10 13.11 4.02
CA ALA A 67 -5.51 12.82 5.40
C ALA A 67 -6.96 13.22 5.71
N ASN A 68 -7.50 14.22 5.01
CA ASN A 68 -8.90 14.61 5.10
C ASN A 68 -9.80 13.58 4.40
N ASP A 69 -9.43 13.14 3.20
CA ASP A 69 -10.14 12.08 2.47
C ASP A 69 -10.22 10.80 3.28
N ILE A 70 -9.11 10.39 3.90
CA ILE A 70 -9.06 9.22 4.77
C ILE A 70 -10.08 9.33 5.90
N ARG A 71 -10.15 10.49 6.56
CA ARG A 71 -11.12 10.74 7.63
C ARG A 71 -12.55 10.68 7.12
N ALA A 72 -12.83 11.32 5.99
CA ALA A 72 -14.16 11.34 5.39
C ALA A 72 -14.63 9.95 4.94
N ILE A 73 -13.75 9.19 4.26
CA ILE A 73 -14.00 7.81 3.83
C ILE A 73 -14.37 6.94 5.03
N VAL A 74 -13.60 7.02 6.12
CA VAL A 74 -13.84 6.19 7.32
C VAL A 74 -15.09 6.63 8.09
N GLN A 75 -15.46 7.91 8.05
CA GLN A 75 -16.66 8.43 8.69
C GLN A 75 -17.94 8.18 7.87
N HIS A 76 -17.82 7.91 6.57
CA HIS A 76 -18.94 7.58 5.71
C HIS A 76 -19.65 6.30 6.21
N PRO A 77 -20.99 6.22 6.19
CA PRO A 77 -21.72 5.02 6.65
C PRO A 77 -21.23 3.72 6.01
N LEU A 78 -20.96 3.74 4.70
CA LEU A 78 -20.44 2.59 3.94
C LEU A 78 -18.94 2.34 4.13
N GLY A 79 -18.18 3.33 4.61
CA GLY A 79 -16.74 3.20 4.88
C GLY A 79 -16.40 2.90 6.34
N LYS A 80 -17.39 2.87 7.24
CA LYS A 80 -17.17 2.68 8.69
C LYS A 80 -16.42 1.40 9.04
N ALA A 81 -16.61 0.33 8.27
CA ALA A 81 -15.87 -0.92 8.45
C ALA A 81 -14.36 -0.77 8.22
N LEU A 82 -13.94 0.18 7.38
CA LEU A 82 -12.53 0.48 7.11
C LEU A 82 -11.79 1.04 8.33
N ALA A 83 -12.51 1.59 9.31
CA ALA A 83 -11.91 2.05 10.57
C ALA A 83 -11.17 0.91 11.29
N ALA A 84 -11.75 -0.29 11.30
CA ALA A 84 -11.15 -1.44 11.95
C ALA A 84 -9.85 -1.86 11.23
N LEU A 85 -9.85 -1.85 9.90
CA LEU A 85 -8.66 -2.13 9.08
C LEU A 85 -7.57 -1.07 9.28
N GLN A 86 -7.93 0.21 9.46
CA GLN A 86 -6.97 1.26 9.79
C GLN A 86 -6.29 1.03 11.14
N ILE A 87 -7.07 0.61 12.15
CA ILE A 87 -6.54 0.26 13.47
C ILE A 87 -5.62 -0.96 13.35
N GLU A 88 -6.01 -1.97 12.58
CA GLU A 88 -5.21 -3.16 12.35
C GLU A 88 -3.88 -2.83 11.67
N GLN A 89 -3.89 -2.09 10.55
CA GLN A 89 -2.67 -1.63 9.88
C GLN A 89 -1.80 -0.77 10.81
N SER A 90 -2.40 0.05 11.68
CA SER A 90 -1.66 0.82 12.68
C SER A 90 -1.01 -0.07 13.75
N ARG A 91 -1.69 -1.14 14.20
CA ARG A 91 -1.11 -2.13 15.12
C ARG A 91 0.01 -2.93 14.47
N LEU A 92 -0.17 -3.37 13.22
CA LEU A 92 0.87 -4.09 12.47
C LEU A 92 2.12 -3.21 12.30
N LYS A 93 1.97 -1.91 12.05
CA LYS A 93 3.10 -0.96 12.02
C LYS A 93 3.89 -0.93 13.32
N GLN A 94 3.20 -0.92 14.46
CA GLN A 94 3.83 -0.95 15.80
C GLN A 94 4.47 -2.31 16.13
N GLY A 95 4.11 -3.37 15.40
CA GLY A 95 4.62 -4.72 15.61
C GLY A 95 6.03 -4.95 15.06
N VAL A 96 6.57 -4.04 14.25
CA VAL A 96 7.92 -4.15 13.68
C VAL A 96 8.92 -3.41 14.57
N ARG A 97 9.93 -4.13 15.08
CA ARG A 97 10.94 -3.56 15.99
C ARG A 97 12.03 -2.82 15.22
N ASP A 98 12.69 -1.85 15.87
CA ASP A 98 13.83 -1.12 15.29
C ASP A 98 14.93 -2.03 14.75
N LYS A 99 15.20 -3.14 15.46
CA LYS A 99 16.17 -4.13 15.00
C LYS A 99 15.79 -4.72 13.63
N THR A 100 14.52 -4.99 13.39
CA THR A 100 14.04 -5.51 12.10
C THR A 100 14.16 -4.45 11.01
N ILE A 101 13.90 -3.19 11.34
CA ILE A 101 14.16 -2.05 10.43
C ILE A 101 15.67 -1.96 10.10
N ASP A 102 16.55 -2.21 11.07
CA ASP A 102 17.99 -2.23 10.86
C ASP A 102 18.41 -3.39 9.94
N GLU A 103 17.85 -4.59 10.11
CA GLU A 103 18.08 -5.72 9.18
C GLU A 103 17.58 -5.40 7.76
N MET A 104 16.41 -4.75 7.62
CA MET A 104 15.94 -4.25 6.32
C MET A 104 16.92 -3.25 5.70
N ASN A 105 17.53 -2.38 6.52
CA ASN A 105 18.53 -1.40 6.09
C ASN A 105 19.87 -2.02 5.67
N LYS A 106 20.18 -3.24 6.13
CA LYS A 106 21.32 -4.03 5.63
C LYS A 106 20.99 -4.74 4.33
N LEU A 107 19.76 -5.20 4.16
CA LEU A 107 19.32 -5.95 2.99
C LEU A 107 19.25 -5.08 1.73
N TRP A 108 18.51 -3.97 1.75
CA TRP A 108 18.20 -3.22 0.52
C TRP A 108 19.45 -2.73 -0.26
N PRO A 109 20.56 -2.28 0.38
CA PRO A 109 21.72 -1.83 -0.36
C PRO A 109 22.39 -2.95 -1.17
N VAL A 110 22.36 -4.19 -0.67
CA VAL A 110 22.89 -5.35 -1.38
C VAL A 110 22.05 -5.61 -2.62
N LEU A 111 20.73 -5.67 -2.46
CA LEU A 111 19.79 -5.94 -3.55
C LEU A 111 19.82 -4.89 -4.67
N LEU A 112 20.12 -3.63 -4.34
CA LEU A 112 20.21 -2.56 -5.34
C LEU A 112 21.57 -2.47 -6.04
N LYS A 113 22.65 -2.92 -5.39
CA LYS A 113 24.02 -2.79 -5.92
C LYS A 113 24.48 -4.01 -6.70
N ASP A 114 23.85 -5.15 -6.48
CA ASP A 114 24.24 -6.41 -7.11
C ASP A 114 23.93 -6.39 -8.62
N GLN A 115 24.99 -6.20 -9.40
CA GLN A 115 24.97 -6.25 -10.87
C GLN A 115 25.62 -7.56 -11.38
N SER A 116 25.81 -8.56 -10.51
CA SER A 116 26.44 -9.82 -10.91
C SER A 116 25.50 -10.70 -11.72
N ASP A 117 26.04 -11.44 -12.68
CA ASP A 117 25.25 -12.31 -13.57
C ASP A 117 24.45 -13.38 -12.80
N ASN A 118 24.95 -13.83 -11.65
CA ASN A 118 24.31 -14.86 -10.83
C ASN A 118 23.54 -14.31 -9.62
N ALA A 119 23.63 -13.00 -9.35
CA ALA A 119 23.06 -12.33 -8.19
C ALA A 119 23.37 -13.03 -6.86
N LEU A 120 24.59 -13.58 -6.71
CA LEU A 120 24.93 -14.42 -5.56
C LEU A 120 24.82 -13.67 -4.23
N ASP A 121 25.22 -12.39 -4.21
CA ASP A 121 25.18 -11.56 -3.01
C ASP A 121 23.73 -11.24 -2.62
N SER A 122 22.88 -10.94 -3.61
CA SER A 122 21.44 -10.72 -3.36
C SER A 122 20.74 -11.97 -2.84
N ARG A 123 21.06 -13.15 -3.41
CA ARG A 123 20.51 -14.43 -2.95
C ARG A 123 20.88 -14.69 -1.49
N LYS A 124 22.17 -14.56 -1.15
CA LYS A 124 22.65 -14.74 0.23
C LYS A 124 21.98 -13.77 1.19
N ALA A 125 21.94 -12.47 0.87
CA ALA A 125 21.32 -11.48 1.73
C ALA A 125 19.81 -11.72 1.92
N THR A 126 19.12 -12.15 0.86
CA THR A 126 17.70 -12.54 0.91
C THR A 126 17.49 -13.73 1.84
N ASP A 127 18.30 -14.79 1.70
CA ASP A 127 18.22 -15.99 2.54
C ASP A 127 18.55 -15.68 4.01
N GLU A 128 19.58 -14.87 4.27
CA GLU A 128 19.95 -14.40 5.61
C GLU A 128 18.82 -13.61 6.26
N PHE A 129 18.18 -12.70 5.52
CA PHE A 129 17.04 -11.95 6.03
C PHE A 129 15.84 -12.85 6.33
N LEU A 130 15.51 -13.80 5.45
CA LEU A 130 14.42 -14.76 5.70
C LEU A 130 14.72 -15.67 6.89
N ALA A 131 15.97 -16.09 7.06
CA ALA A 131 16.40 -16.83 8.25
C ALA A 131 16.25 -15.99 9.52
N TYR A 132 16.60 -14.70 9.49
CA TYR A 132 16.34 -13.77 10.58
C TYR A 132 14.85 -13.67 10.89
N VAL A 133 14.00 -13.47 9.88
CA VAL A 133 12.54 -13.37 10.05
C VAL A 133 11.96 -14.61 10.73
N ALA A 134 12.44 -15.81 10.38
CA ALA A 134 12.01 -17.06 10.99
C ALA A 134 12.32 -17.16 12.50
N THR A 135 13.27 -16.36 13.02
CA THR A 135 13.59 -16.30 14.46
C THR A 135 12.74 -15.29 15.25
N LEU A 136 11.93 -14.46 14.56
CA LEU A 136 11.15 -13.41 15.21
C LEU A 136 9.94 -13.98 15.95
N PRO A 137 9.41 -13.28 16.97
CA PRO A 137 8.11 -13.61 17.56
C PRO A 137 7.03 -13.63 16.48
N GLN A 138 6.05 -14.54 16.63
CA GLN A 138 4.96 -14.71 15.66
C GLN A 138 4.25 -13.40 15.31
N ALA A 139 4.04 -12.53 16.31
CA ALA A 139 3.38 -11.24 16.10
C ALA A 139 4.14 -10.32 15.12
N GLU A 140 5.47 -10.33 15.15
CA GLU A 140 6.28 -9.53 14.23
C GLU A 140 6.36 -10.18 12.85
N GLN A 141 6.40 -11.51 12.76
CA GLN A 141 6.28 -12.20 11.48
C GLN A 141 4.94 -11.86 10.80
N THR A 142 3.84 -11.92 11.54
CA THR A 142 2.51 -11.50 11.07
C THR A 142 2.49 -10.02 10.67
N ALA A 143 3.19 -9.14 11.39
CA ALA A 143 3.35 -7.75 10.99
C ALA A 143 4.05 -7.61 9.63
N LEU A 144 5.16 -8.32 9.41
CA LEU A 144 5.87 -8.27 8.12
C LEU A 144 5.06 -8.85 6.96
N ASP A 145 4.22 -9.85 7.24
CA ASP A 145 3.39 -10.52 6.24
C ASP A 145 2.08 -9.79 5.93
N GLY A 146 1.55 -8.98 6.87
CA GLY A 146 0.28 -8.28 6.72
C GLY A 146 0.40 -6.76 6.51
N LEU A 147 1.53 -6.16 6.86
CA LEU A 147 1.75 -4.73 6.72
C LEU A 147 1.99 -4.36 5.26
N ARG A 148 1.14 -3.46 4.75
CA ARG A 148 1.35 -2.79 3.47
C ARG A 148 1.88 -1.38 3.69
N VAL A 149 2.86 -0.99 2.88
CA VAL A 149 3.53 0.31 2.98
C VAL A 149 3.15 1.18 1.77
N PRO A 150 2.92 2.49 1.95
CA PRO A 150 2.78 3.43 0.84
C PRO A 150 4.13 3.64 0.13
N ALA A 151 4.49 2.74 -0.79
CA ALA A 151 5.72 2.76 -1.56
C ALA A 151 5.43 2.71 -3.08
N ARG A 152 6.37 3.21 -3.89
CA ARG A 152 6.28 3.25 -5.35
C ARG A 152 7.57 2.78 -5.99
N ASP A 153 7.47 1.95 -7.02
CA ASP A 153 8.61 1.53 -7.81
C ASP A 153 9.25 2.78 -8.45
N SER A 154 10.51 3.04 -8.07
CA SER A 154 11.25 4.24 -8.50
C SER A 154 11.52 4.27 -10.01
N HIS A 155 11.43 3.13 -10.69
CA HIS A 155 11.61 3.04 -12.14
C HIS A 155 10.32 3.28 -12.90
N THR A 156 9.20 2.70 -12.45
CA THR A 156 7.93 2.74 -13.18
C THR A 156 6.91 3.74 -12.63
N GLY A 157 7.12 4.25 -11.42
CA GLY A 157 6.17 5.09 -10.69
C GLY A 157 4.94 4.31 -10.18
N MET A 158 4.83 3.02 -10.49
CA MET A 158 3.71 2.18 -10.06
C MET A 158 3.78 1.91 -8.57
N ALA A 159 2.63 1.93 -7.89
CA ALA A 159 2.57 1.63 -6.47
C ALA A 159 2.88 0.15 -6.21
N TYR A 160 3.62 -0.13 -5.14
CA TYR A 160 3.80 -1.50 -4.66
C TYR A 160 2.50 -2.00 -4.04
N ASP A 161 2.11 -3.23 -4.39
CA ASP A 161 0.90 -3.87 -3.88
C ASP A 161 1.22 -5.20 -3.19
N THR A 162 2.22 -5.16 -2.31
CA THR A 162 2.78 -6.33 -1.62
C THR A 162 3.15 -5.99 -0.18
N THR A 163 3.43 -6.99 0.63
CA THR A 163 3.95 -6.85 1.99
C THR A 163 5.45 -7.11 2.02
N ILE A 164 6.10 -6.78 3.15
CA ILE A 164 7.55 -6.97 3.30
C ILE A 164 7.91 -8.45 3.14
N GLY A 165 7.17 -9.35 3.81
CA GLY A 165 7.42 -10.78 3.73
C GLY A 165 7.20 -11.35 2.33
N GLU A 166 6.12 -10.94 1.66
CA GLU A 166 5.83 -11.39 0.28
C GLU A 166 6.90 -10.92 -0.71
N ALA A 167 7.30 -9.64 -0.66
CA ALA A 167 8.31 -9.10 -1.57
C ALA A 167 9.65 -9.83 -1.49
N VAL A 168 10.11 -10.19 -0.28
CA VAL A 168 11.37 -10.92 -0.08
C VAL A 168 11.25 -12.37 -0.55
N ARG A 169 10.13 -13.06 -0.26
CA ARG A 169 9.89 -14.44 -0.74
C ARG A 169 9.77 -14.51 -2.25
N ASP A 170 9.13 -13.52 -2.88
CA ASP A 170 9.03 -13.44 -4.33
C ASP A 170 10.40 -13.19 -4.98
N ALA A 171 11.27 -12.41 -4.35
CA ALA A 171 12.66 -12.25 -4.78
C ALA A 171 13.44 -13.58 -4.69
N GLN A 172 13.33 -14.28 -3.55
CA GLN A 172 13.93 -15.60 -3.36
C GLN A 172 13.45 -16.62 -4.41
N GLY A 173 12.15 -16.60 -4.71
CA GLY A 173 11.51 -17.44 -5.72
C GLY A 173 11.76 -17.03 -7.17
N ASN A 174 12.57 -15.99 -7.43
CA ASN A 174 12.81 -15.40 -8.75
C ASN A 174 11.52 -14.94 -9.48
N ARG A 175 10.49 -14.54 -8.74
CA ARG A 175 9.23 -13.98 -9.29
C ARG A 175 9.33 -12.47 -9.52
N THR A 176 10.18 -11.80 -8.74
CA THR A 176 10.47 -10.37 -8.85
C THR A 176 11.97 -10.15 -8.84
N CYS A 177 12.47 -9.17 -9.60
CA CYS A 177 13.90 -8.86 -9.61
C CYS A 177 14.36 -8.25 -8.28
N PHE A 178 15.58 -8.58 -7.85
CA PHE A 178 16.15 -8.09 -6.59
C PHE A 178 16.16 -6.56 -6.49
N HIS A 179 16.43 -5.85 -7.58
CA HIS A 179 16.40 -4.38 -7.60
C HIS A 179 15.03 -3.82 -7.22
N LYS A 180 13.96 -4.41 -7.75
CA LYS A 180 12.59 -3.99 -7.44
C LYS A 180 12.22 -4.27 -6.00
N THR A 181 12.65 -5.41 -5.46
CA THR A 181 12.50 -5.72 -4.03
C THR A 181 13.33 -4.79 -3.14
N GLY A 182 14.59 -4.54 -3.50
CA GLY A 182 15.47 -3.62 -2.79
C GLY A 182 14.91 -2.21 -2.70
N ASP A 183 14.36 -1.68 -3.79
CA ASP A 183 13.72 -0.37 -3.79
C ASP A 183 12.49 -0.32 -2.85
N PHE A 184 11.65 -1.35 -2.87
CA PHE A 184 10.52 -1.47 -1.95
C PHE A 184 10.98 -1.53 -0.48
N ILE A 185 11.93 -2.39 -0.15
CA ILE A 185 12.43 -2.57 1.23
C ILE A 185 13.04 -1.28 1.76
N ARG A 186 13.77 -0.52 0.93
CA ARG A 186 14.30 0.80 1.29
C ARG A 186 13.18 1.76 1.70
N GLN A 187 12.11 1.83 0.91
CA GLN A 187 10.97 2.71 1.19
C GLN A 187 10.17 2.24 2.41
N ALA A 188 10.00 0.92 2.57
CA ALA A 188 9.37 0.31 3.74
C ALA A 188 10.11 0.63 5.04
N ALA A 189 11.43 0.45 5.06
CA ALA A 189 12.26 0.79 6.22
C ALA A 189 12.14 2.29 6.56
N ALA A 190 12.20 3.17 5.55
CA ALA A 190 12.05 4.61 5.76
C ALA A 190 10.65 5.00 6.28
N HIS A 191 9.59 4.33 5.81
CA HIS A 191 8.23 4.56 6.29
C HIS A 191 8.05 4.15 7.75
N LEU A 192 8.58 2.99 8.13
CA LEU A 192 8.54 2.48 9.49
C LEU A 192 9.32 3.38 10.45
N ARG A 193 10.51 3.84 10.05
CA ARG A 193 11.37 4.69 10.89
C ARG A 193 10.78 6.05 11.22
N LYS A 194 9.95 6.63 10.35
CA LYS A 194 9.26 7.92 10.61
C LYS A 194 8.26 7.86 11.76
N GLN A 195 7.98 6.67 12.30
CA GLN A 195 6.97 6.45 13.34
C GLN A 195 7.58 6.11 14.71
N HIS A 196 8.91 5.96 14.78
CA HIS A 196 9.66 5.81 16.02
C HIS A 196 10.22 7.14 16.50
#